data_AF-A0A847AK58-F1
#
_entry.id   AF-A0A847AK58-F1
#
_cell.length_a   1.000
_cell.length_b   1.000
_cell.length_c   1.000
_cell.angle_alpha   90.00
_cell.angle_beta   90.00
_cell.angle_gamma   90.00
#
_symmetry.space_group_name_H-M   'P 1'
#
loop_
_entity.id
_entity.type
_entity.pdbx_description
1 polymer ?
#
loop_
_entity_poly.entity_id
_entity_poly.type
_entity_poly.pdbx_seq_one_letter_code
_entity_poly.pdbx_strand_id
1 'polypeptide(L)'
;MEDIKEIIKGCASGNVRAQEKLYRMFAPKMFGVCLRYSRDRSEAGDNLQEGFVKILTIIDTYWYEGSFEGWMRRIMVNVALSKYRKHNILYPVENIGDHDVLQFSDKNFQKLEAEELMKLIRQLPDRYRMVFNLYVMEGMNHQEV
;
A
#
# COMPACT_ATOMS: atom_id res chain seq x y z
N MET A 1 -27.23 -1.94 -7.02
CA MET A 1 -25.75 -1.94 -7.05
C MET A 1 -25.36 -3.40 -7.21
N GLU A 2 -24.64 -3.77 -8.26
CA GLU A 2 -24.28 -5.17 -8.57
C GLU A 2 -23.40 -5.73 -7.44
N ASP A 3 -23.60 -7.00 -7.06
CA ASP A 3 -22.89 -7.61 -5.93
C ASP A 3 -21.39 -7.76 -6.27
N ILE A 4 -20.51 -7.44 -5.32
CA ILE A 4 -19.07 -7.64 -5.47
C ILE A 4 -18.74 -9.09 -5.85
N LYS A 5 -19.53 -10.06 -5.36
CA LYS A 5 -19.36 -11.47 -5.71
C LYS A 5 -19.61 -11.74 -7.20
N GLU A 6 -20.59 -11.06 -7.80
CA GLU A 6 -20.87 -11.17 -9.23
C GLU A 6 -19.74 -10.57 -10.06
N ILE A 7 -19.20 -9.42 -9.63
CA ILE A 7 -18.05 -8.78 -10.27
C ILE A 7 -16.83 -9.70 -10.21
N ILE A 8 -16.55 -10.32 -9.06
CA ILE A 8 -15.44 -11.27 -8.89
C ILE A 8 -15.61 -12.47 -9.84
N LYS A 9 -16.80 -13.07 -9.89
CA LYS A 9 -17.09 -14.19 -10.82
C LYS A 9 -16.91 -13.78 -12.28
N GLY A 10 -17.36 -12.58 -12.66
CA GLY A 10 -17.16 -12.04 -14.01
C GLY A 10 -15.68 -11.83 -14.32
N CYS A 11 -14.89 -11.33 -13.36
CA CYS A 11 -13.45 -11.17 -13.54
C CYS A 11 -12.75 -12.53 -13.73
N ALA A 12 -13.12 -13.53 -12.92
CA ALA A 12 -12.57 -14.89 -12.99
C ALA A 12 -12.86 -15.58 -14.34
N SER A 13 -13.97 -15.23 -15.00
CA SER A 13 -14.29 -15.72 -16.35
C SER A 13 -13.69 -14.89 -17.49
N GLY A 14 -12.86 -13.89 -17.18
CA GLY A 14 -12.24 -13.01 -18.19
C GLY A 14 -13.16 -11.93 -18.75
N ASN A 15 -14.30 -11.65 -18.10
CA ASN A 15 -15.23 -10.61 -18.57
C ASN A 15 -14.61 -9.21 -18.40
N VAL A 16 -14.27 -8.58 -19.53
CA VAL A 16 -13.63 -7.25 -19.56
C VAL A 16 -14.46 -6.18 -18.85
N ARG A 17 -15.80 -6.21 -18.94
CA ARG A 17 -16.65 -5.22 -18.26
C ARG A 17 -16.61 -5.39 -16.74
N ALA A 18 -16.56 -6.63 -16.26
CA ALA A 18 -16.40 -6.91 -14.83
C ALA A 18 -15.04 -6.43 -14.32
N GLN A 19 -13.97 -6.69 -15.09
CA GLN A 19 -12.61 -6.22 -14.76
C GLN A 19 -12.51 -4.70 -14.73
N GLU A 20 -13.08 -4.00 -15.72
CA GLU A 20 -13.14 -2.54 -15.74
C GLU A 20 -13.88 -2.00 -14.50
N LYS A 21 -15.02 -2.60 -14.17
CA LYS A 21 -15.81 -2.20 -13.01
C LYS A 21 -15.06 -2.40 -11.70
N LEU A 22 -14.38 -3.54 -11.55
CA LEU A 22 -13.52 -3.81 -10.41
C LEU A 22 -12.42 -2.75 -10.28
N TYR A 23 -11.75 -2.45 -11.38
CA TYR A 23 -10.70 -1.45 -11.44
C TYR A 23 -11.22 -0.07 -11.01
N ARG A 24 -12.29 0.42 -11.62
CA ARG A 24 -12.87 1.74 -11.29
C ARG A 24 -13.27 1.87 -9.82
N MET A 25 -13.76 0.78 -9.22
CA MET A 25 -14.22 0.77 -7.83
C MET A 25 -13.06 0.82 -6.83
N PHE A 26 -11.98 0.08 -7.08
CA PHE A 26 -10.89 -0.06 -6.10
C PHE A 26 -9.63 0.74 -6.41
N ALA A 27 -9.41 1.16 -7.65
CA ALA A 27 -8.18 1.84 -8.07
C ALA A 27 -7.88 3.10 -7.24
N PRO A 28 -8.83 4.01 -6.94
CA PRO A 28 -8.52 5.19 -6.13
C PRO A 28 -8.01 4.83 -4.72
N LYS A 29 -8.62 3.82 -4.09
CA LYS A 29 -8.26 3.38 -2.75
C LYS A 29 -6.93 2.63 -2.74
N MET A 30 -6.73 1.73 -3.71
CA MET A 30 -5.48 0.98 -3.86
C MET A 30 -4.32 1.89 -4.27
N PHE A 31 -4.57 2.93 -5.05
CA PHE A 31 -3.56 3.94 -5.35
C PHE A 31 -3.10 4.68 -4.08
N GLY A 32 -4.05 4.99 -3.18
CA GLY A 32 -3.73 5.50 -1.84
C GLY A 32 -2.83 4.56 -1.03
N VAL A 33 -3.03 3.24 -1.15
CA VAL A 33 -2.14 2.24 -0.54
C VAL A 33 -0.76 2.28 -1.19
N CYS A 34 -0.68 2.23 -2.53
CA CYS A 34 0.59 2.27 -3.26
C CYS A 34 1.42 3.52 -2.93
N LEU A 35 0.77 4.69 -2.80
CA LEU A 35 1.43 5.95 -2.42
C LEU A 35 2.17 5.88 -1.08
N ARG A 36 1.71 5.06 -0.13
CA ARG A 36 2.38 4.89 1.18
C ARG A 36 3.74 4.22 1.07
N TYR A 37 3.90 3.36 0.06
CA TYR A 37 5.07 2.51 -0.13
C TYR A 37 5.93 2.90 -1.34
N SER A 38 5.59 4.00 -2.02
CA SER A 38 6.29 4.52 -3.19
C SER A 38 7.02 5.84 -2.87
N ARG A 39 8.04 6.19 -3.65
CA ARG A 39 8.77 7.46 -3.56
C ARG A 39 7.99 8.61 -4.17
N ASP A 40 7.30 8.35 -5.28
CA ASP A 40 6.50 9.33 -6.00
C ASP A 40 5.20 8.74 -6.58
N ARG A 41 4.42 9.57 -7.28
CA ARG A 41 3.15 9.16 -7.90
C ARG A 41 3.34 8.25 -9.10
N SER A 42 4.47 8.32 -9.80
CA SER A 42 4.76 7.47 -10.95
C SER A 42 5.00 6.04 -10.48
N GLU A 43 5.87 5.86 -9.50
CA GLU A 43 6.12 4.54 -8.88
C GLU A 43 4.84 3.97 -8.26
N ALA A 44 4.01 4.81 -7.63
CA ALA A 44 2.71 4.38 -7.13
C ALA A 44 1.76 3.92 -8.26
N GLY A 45 1.82 4.58 -9.42
CA GLY A 45 1.05 4.20 -10.61
C GLY A 45 1.49 2.85 -11.16
N ASP A 46 2.80 2.60 -11.24
CA ASP A 46 3.36 1.33 -11.70
C ASP A 46 3.02 0.19 -10.72
N ASN A 47 3.10 0.45 -9.42
CA ASN A 47 2.70 -0.49 -8.37
C ASN A 47 1.21 -0.83 -8.46
N LEU A 48 0.37 0.16 -8.72
CA LEU A 48 -1.07 -0.03 -8.89
C LEU A 48 -1.36 -0.94 -10.10
N GLN A 49 -0.76 -0.63 -11.26
CA GLN A 49 -0.99 -1.40 -12.49
C GLN A 49 -0.55 -2.85 -12.31
N GLU A 50 0.68 -3.08 -11.83
CA GLU A 50 1.19 -4.43 -11.60
C GLU A 50 0.36 -5.18 -10.55
N GLY A 51 -0.08 -4.48 -9.50
CA GLY A 51 -0.98 -5.02 -8.49
C GLY A 51 -2.33 -5.47 -9.07
N PHE A 52 -2.94 -4.67 -9.95
CA PHE A 52 -4.20 -5.05 -10.62
C PHE A 52 -4.02 -6.21 -11.60
N VAL A 53 -2.93 -6.24 -12.37
CA VAL A 53 -2.60 -7.38 -13.24
C VAL A 53 -2.49 -8.66 -12.40
N LYS A 54 -1.80 -8.59 -11.26
CA LYS A 54 -1.67 -9.73 -10.35
C LYS A 54 -3.02 -10.13 -9.78
N ILE A 55 -3.80 -9.18 -9.26
CA ILE A 55 -5.14 -9.43 -8.71
C ILE A 55 -6.02 -10.15 -9.72
N LEU A 56 -6.11 -9.65 -10.95
CA LEU A 56 -6.95 -10.25 -11.98
C LEU A 56 -6.48 -11.66 -12.38
N THR A 57 -5.16 -11.88 -12.39
CA THR A 57 -4.55 -13.20 -12.67
C THR A 57 -4.90 -14.25 -11.62
N ILE A 58 -5.01 -13.87 -10.34
CA ILE A 58 -5.25 -14.81 -9.23
C ILE A 58 -6.61 -14.62 -8.55
N ILE A 59 -7.55 -13.93 -9.21
CA ILE A 59 -8.81 -13.53 -8.56
C ILE A 59 -9.70 -14.72 -8.18
N ASP A 60 -9.56 -15.83 -8.89
CA ASP A 60 -10.19 -17.12 -8.63
C ASP A 60 -9.70 -17.78 -7.31
N THR A 61 -8.52 -17.40 -6.83
CA THR A 61 -7.98 -17.87 -5.54
C THR A 61 -8.62 -17.20 -4.34
N TYR A 62 -9.41 -16.13 -4.52
CA TYR A 62 -10.12 -15.49 -3.41
C TYR A 62 -11.27 -16.37 -2.92
N TRP A 63 -11.09 -16.98 -1.75
CA TRP A 63 -12.02 -17.94 -1.16
C TRP A 63 -13.17 -17.30 -0.34
N TYR A 64 -13.44 -16.01 -0.53
CA TYR A 64 -14.53 -15.26 0.12
C TYR A 64 -14.48 -15.21 1.65
N GLU A 65 -13.33 -15.47 2.27
CA GLU A 65 -13.11 -15.18 3.69
C GLU A 65 -12.48 -13.80 3.88
N GLY A 66 -12.98 -13.08 4.88
CA GLY A 66 -12.59 -11.70 5.12
C GLY A 66 -13.12 -10.74 4.05
N SER A 67 -12.53 -9.55 3.98
CA SER A 67 -12.91 -8.55 2.98
C SER A 67 -12.07 -8.70 1.72
N PHE A 68 -12.73 -8.63 0.56
CA PHE A 68 -12.05 -8.63 -0.74
C PHE A 68 -11.07 -7.47 -0.85
N GLU A 69 -11.46 -6.31 -0.30
CA GLU A 69 -10.59 -5.14 -0.21
C GLU A 69 -9.30 -5.42 0.58
N GLY A 70 -9.40 -6.11 1.72
CA GLY A 70 -8.23 -6.49 2.52
C GLY A 70 -7.30 -7.44 1.77
N TRP A 71 -7.87 -8.38 1.02
CA TRP A 71 -7.12 -9.27 0.14
C TRP A 71 -6.39 -8.50 -0.97
N MET A 72 -7.07 -7.58 -1.67
CA MET A 72 -6.44 -6.70 -2.67
C MET A 72 -5.33 -5.84 -2.06
N ARG A 73 -5.57 -5.25 -0.88
CA ARG A 73 -4.60 -4.43 -0.17
C ARG A 73 -3.32 -5.20 0.12
N ARG A 74 -3.41 -6.44 0.60
CA ARG A 74 -2.26 -7.30 0.86
C ARG A 74 -1.44 -7.53 -0.40
N ILE A 75 -2.08 -7.76 -1.55
CA ILE A 75 -1.39 -7.91 -2.83
C ILE A 75 -0.68 -6.62 -3.23
N MET A 76 -1.34 -5.47 -3.10
CA MET A 76 -0.76 -4.15 -3.42
C MET A 76 0.48 -3.84 -2.58
N VAL A 77 0.41 -4.08 -1.28
CA VAL A 77 1.56 -3.91 -0.36
C VAL A 77 2.70 -4.82 -0.78
N ASN A 78 2.43 -6.10 -1.04
CA ASN A 78 3.45 -7.05 -1.45
C ASN A 78 4.12 -6.68 -2.78
N VAL A 79 3.38 -6.14 -3.75
CA VAL A 79 3.94 -5.66 -5.02
C VAL A 79 4.90 -4.49 -4.77
N ALA A 80 4.45 -3.47 -4.01
CA ALA A 80 5.27 -2.31 -3.69
C ALA A 80 6.55 -2.69 -2.91
N LEU A 81 6.43 -3.57 -1.90
CA LEU A 81 7.58 -4.05 -1.14
C LEU A 81 8.56 -4.88 -1.99
N SER A 82 8.05 -5.71 -2.91
CA SER A 82 8.90 -6.52 -3.79
C SER A 82 9.75 -5.64 -4.70
N LYS A 83 9.16 -4.57 -5.26
CA LYS A 83 9.89 -3.57 -6.03
C LYS A 83 10.89 -2.82 -5.17
N TYR A 84 10.49 -2.34 -4.00
CA TYR A 84 11.39 -1.66 -3.07
C TYR A 84 12.62 -2.51 -2.72
N ARG A 85 12.43 -3.80 -2.42
CA ARG A 85 13.52 -4.72 -2.10
C ARG A 85 14.46 -4.90 -3.29
N LYS A 86 13.94 -5.06 -4.51
CA LYS A 86 14.76 -5.17 -5.74
C LYS A 86 15.59 -3.91 -6.03
N HIS A 87 15.05 -2.73 -5.76
CA HIS A 87 15.75 -1.47 -6.00
C HIS A 87 16.80 -1.14 -4.92
N ASN A 88 16.69 -1.69 -3.71
CA ASN A 88 17.55 -1.35 -2.56
C ASN A 88 18.51 -2.47 -2.12
N ILE A 89 18.81 -3.44 -3.00
CA ILE A 89 19.77 -4.54 -2.74
C ILE A 89 21.22 -4.03 -2.48
N LEU A 90 21.52 -2.75 -2.71
CA LEU A 90 22.91 -2.28 -2.88
C LEU A 90 23.49 -1.33 -1.84
N TYR A 91 22.85 -1.02 -0.72
CA TYR A 91 23.44 -0.09 0.26
C TYR A 91 23.51 -0.68 1.67
N PRO A 92 24.74 -0.96 2.18
CA PRO A 92 24.99 -1.01 3.62
C PRO A 92 24.50 0.28 4.27
N VAL A 93 24.06 0.17 5.50
CA VAL A 93 23.66 1.32 6.33
C VAL A 93 24.85 2.26 6.44
N GLU A 94 24.83 3.40 5.76
CA GLU A 94 25.62 4.53 6.24
C GLU A 94 24.97 4.97 7.55
N ASN A 95 25.77 5.01 8.61
CA ASN A 95 25.36 5.53 9.91
C ASN A 95 24.67 6.88 9.69
N ILE A 96 23.43 6.95 10.13
CA ILE A 96 22.67 8.20 10.16
C ILE A 96 23.42 9.11 11.12
N GLY A 97 24.14 10.08 10.58
CA GLY A 97 24.74 11.16 11.35
C GLY A 97 23.65 11.85 12.16
N ASP A 98 24.03 12.32 13.36
CA ASP A 98 23.16 12.97 14.35
C ASP A 98 22.11 13.87 13.69
N HIS A 99 20.89 13.34 13.56
CA HIS A 99 19.74 14.18 13.29
C HIS A 99 19.33 14.78 14.63
N ASP A 100 19.40 16.10 14.72
CA ASP A 100 18.87 16.86 15.84
C ASP A 100 17.47 16.36 16.18
N VAL A 101 17.34 15.78 17.38
CA VAL A 101 16.05 15.39 17.93
C VAL A 101 15.27 16.68 18.11
N LEU A 102 14.35 16.97 17.18
CA LEU A 102 13.39 18.05 17.34
C LEU A 102 12.63 17.80 18.64
N GLN A 103 12.90 18.61 19.66
CA GLN A 103 12.10 18.63 20.88
C GLN A 103 10.73 19.17 20.52
N PHE A 104 9.79 18.27 20.27
CA PHE A 104 8.39 18.62 20.14
C PHE A 104 7.88 19.07 21.51
N SER A 105 7.65 20.37 21.67
CA SER A 105 6.93 20.88 22.82
C SER A 105 5.49 20.37 22.76
N ASP A 106 5.03 19.82 23.89
CA ASP A 106 3.76 19.12 24.10
C ASP A 106 2.54 20.05 24.02
N LYS A 107 2.38 20.76 22.90
CA LYS A 107 1.29 21.71 22.67
C LYS A 107 0.47 21.29 21.47
N ASN A 108 -0.69 20.71 21.79
CA ASN A 108 -1.88 20.58 20.95
C ASN A 108 -1.78 19.59 19.77
N PHE A 109 -1.71 18.30 20.07
CA PHE A 109 -2.10 17.22 19.13
C PHE A 109 -3.62 17.15 18.87
N GLN A 110 -4.38 18.22 19.14
CA GLN A 110 -5.80 18.25 18.84
C GLN A 110 -6.00 18.53 17.35
N LYS A 111 -6.15 17.43 16.60
CA LYS A 111 -6.38 17.36 15.14
C LYS A 111 -5.15 17.73 14.31
N LEU A 112 -4.13 16.90 14.31
CA LEU A 112 -3.40 16.73 13.04
C LEU A 112 -4.39 16.14 12.03
N GLU A 113 -4.66 16.87 10.96
CA GLU A 113 -5.44 16.34 9.84
C GLU A 113 -4.67 15.18 9.21
N ALA A 114 -5.39 14.15 8.73
CA ALA A 114 -4.78 12.95 8.17
C ALA A 114 -3.77 13.27 7.05
N GLU A 115 -4.00 14.35 6.30
CA GLU A 115 -3.09 14.83 5.25
C GLU A 115 -1.76 15.36 5.80
N GLU A 116 -1.78 16.04 6.94
CA GLU A 116 -0.59 16.62 7.57
C GLU A 116 0.26 15.52 8.21
N LEU A 117 -0.37 14.55 8.86
CA LEU A 117 0.31 13.33 9.34
C LEU A 117 0.97 12.58 8.18
N MET A 118 0.28 12.44 7.05
CA MET A 118 0.83 11.82 5.84
C MET A 118 1.96 12.63 5.18
N LYS A 119 2.02 13.95 5.37
CA LYS A 119 3.18 14.77 4.95
C LYS A 119 4.40 14.47 5.83
N LEU A 120 4.21 14.38 7.15
CA LEU A 120 5.30 14.07 8.09
C LEU A 120 5.86 12.66 7.87
N ILE A 121 4.99 11.66 7.72
CA ILE A 121 5.42 10.27 7.45
C ILE A 121 6.27 10.19 6.18
N ARG A 122 5.97 11.01 5.15
CA ARG A 122 6.75 11.05 3.89
C ARG A 122 8.14 11.67 4.05
N GLN A 123 8.42 12.41 5.12
CA GLN A 123 9.75 12.96 5.40
C GLN A 123 10.69 11.93 6.05
N LEU A 124 10.15 10.82 6.55
CA LEU A 124 10.97 9.75 7.11
C LEU A 124 11.82 9.09 6.02
N PRO A 125 13.07 8.71 6.34
CA PRO A 125 13.86 7.86 5.46
C PRO A 125 13.07 6.60 5.07
N ASP A 126 13.22 6.18 3.82
CA ASP A 126 12.38 5.15 3.18
C ASP A 126 12.18 3.89 4.03
N ARG A 127 13.24 3.40 4.71
CA ARG A 127 13.17 2.20 5.56
C ARG A 127 12.32 2.42 6.82
N TYR A 128 12.44 3.55 7.50
CA TYR A 128 11.63 3.84 8.69
C TYR A 128 10.17 4.05 8.35
N ARG A 129 9.90 4.76 7.24
CA ARG A 129 8.55 4.93 6.70
C ARG A 129 7.89 3.58 6.41
N MET A 130 8.64 2.65 5.84
CA MET A 130 8.19 1.29 5.57
C MET A 130 7.86 0.53 6.86
N VAL A 131 8.79 0.48 7.82
CA VAL A 131 8.59 -0.18 9.12
C VAL A 131 7.36 0.38 9.84
N PHE A 132 7.24 1.71 9.89
CA PHE A 132 6.09 2.39 10.49
C PHE A 132 4.78 1.99 9.81
N ASN A 133 4.73 2.00 8.48
CA ASN A 133 3.52 1.63 7.76
C ASN A 133 3.15 0.15 7.98
N LEU A 134 4.11 -0.76 7.98
CA LEU A 134 3.84 -2.18 8.21
C LEU A 134 3.31 -2.43 9.63
N TYR A 135 3.92 -1.79 10.63
CA TYR A 135 3.47 -1.91 12.02
C TYR A 135 2.11 -1.24 12.26
N VAL A 136 1.97 0.05 11.94
CA VAL A 136 0.79 0.86 12.29
C VAL A 136 -0.38 0.63 11.33
N MET A 137 -0.11 0.50 10.03
CA MET A 137 -1.15 0.42 9.01
C MET A 137 -1.50 -1.01 8.60
N GLU A 138 -0.56 -1.95 8.68
CA GLU A 138 -0.82 -3.37 8.37
C GLU A 138 -0.97 -4.25 9.62
N GLY A 139 -0.64 -3.73 10.81
CA GLY A 139 -0.75 -4.46 12.08
C GLY A 139 0.29 -5.57 12.25
N MET A 140 1.38 -5.52 11.48
CA MET A 140 2.46 -6.52 11.54
C MET A 140 3.29 -6.33 12.79
N ASN A 141 3.69 -7.41 13.45
CA ASN A 141 4.56 -7.32 14.62
C ASN A 141 6.03 -7.07 14.22
N HIS A 142 6.89 -6.69 15.17
CA HIS A 142 8.31 -6.38 14.87
C HIS A 142 9.13 -7.57 14.34
N GLN A 143 8.66 -8.81 14.51
CA GLN A 143 9.32 -9.99 13.91
C GLN A 143 8.85 -10.24 12.47
N GLU A 144 7.70 -9.69 12.07
CA GLU A 144 7.12 -9.84 10.73
C GLU A 144 7.56 -8.71 9.77
N VAL A 145 8.07 -7.60 10.31
CA VAL A 145 8.54 -6.40 9.57
C VAL A 145 10.01 -6.52 9.21
#